data_AF-A0A8T4Y431-F1
#
_entry.id   AF-A0A8T4Y431-F1
#
_cell.length_a   1.000
_cell.length_b   1.000
_cell.length_c   1.000
_cell.angle_alpha   90.00
_cell.angle_beta   90.00
_cell.angle_gamma   90.00
#
_symmetry.space_group_name_H-M   'P 1'
#
loop_
_entity.id
_entity.type
_entity.pdbx_description
1 polymer ?
#
loop_
_entity_poly.entity_id
_entity_poly.type
_entity_poly.pdbx_seq_one_letter_code
_entity_poly.pdbx_strand_id
1 'polypeptide(L)'
;MLALEELAAKYIQKTERVLTLLKSVNVSVSPDEKKVYAVVDEAKRYLEDAKYYYEKKKFETSLVSVAYCEGLLDSLRMLGYVEFTW
;
A
#
# COMPACT_ATOMS: atom_id res chain seq x y z
N MET A 1 -0.39 -10.31 22.63
CA MET A 1 -0.51 -10.79 21.24
C MET A 1 -1.74 -10.10 20.68
N LEU A 2 -1.59 -9.20 19.70
CA LEU A 2 -2.76 -8.56 19.07
C LEU A 2 -3.58 -9.62 18.35
N ALA A 3 -4.91 -9.49 18.34
CA ALA A 3 -5.74 -10.33 17.48
C ALA A 3 -5.41 -10.01 16.01
N LEU A 4 -5.47 -11.01 15.13
CA LEU A 4 -5.20 -10.83 13.70
C LEU A 4 -6.07 -9.75 13.06
N GLU A 5 -7.31 -9.61 13.53
CA GLU A 5 -8.22 -8.53 13.16
C GLU A 5 -7.61 -7.14 13.46
N GLU A 6 -7.21 -6.88 14.70
CA GLU A 6 -6.62 -5.60 15.11
C GLU A 6 -5.32 -5.31 14.33
N LEU A 7 -4.53 -6.34 14.06
CA LEU A 7 -3.28 -6.21 13.31
C LEU A 7 -3.54 -5.83 11.85
N ALA A 8 -4.47 -6.53 11.18
CA ALA A 8 -4.84 -6.22 9.79
C ALA A 8 -5.43 -4.81 9.67
N ALA A 9 -6.33 -4.42 10.58
CA ALA A 9 -6.91 -3.08 10.60
C ALA A 9 -5.84 -1.98 10.73
N LYS A 10 -4.85 -2.19 11.61
CA LYS A 10 -3.74 -1.25 11.80
C LYS A 10 -2.90 -1.07 10.55
N TYR A 11 -2.57 -2.15 9.85
CA TYR A 11 -1.79 -2.09 8.61
C TYR A 11 -2.57 -1.40 7.50
N ILE A 12 -3.87 -1.71 7.35
CA ILE A 12 -4.77 -1.06 6.38
C ILE A 12 -4.80 0.46 6.61
N GLN A 13 -5.04 0.91 7.84
CA GLN A 13 -5.11 2.36 8.14
C GLN A 13 -3.80 3.10 7.83
N LYS A 14 -2.66 2.53 8.20
CA LYS A 14 -1.35 3.12 7.93
C LYS A 14 -1.07 3.22 6.43
N THR A 15 -1.34 2.14 5.70
CA THR A 15 -1.15 2.08 4.25
C THR A 15 -2.05 3.05 3.50
N GLU A 16 -3.31 3.18 3.93
CA GLU A 16 -4.24 4.14 3.35
C GLU A 16 -3.78 5.59 3.55
N ARG A 17 -3.23 5.91 4.73
CA ARG A 17 -2.62 7.22 4.99
C ARG A 17 -1.46 7.50 4.04
N VAL A 18 -0.53 6.55 3.89
CA VAL A 18 0.63 6.70 2.99
C VAL A 18 0.18 6.89 1.54
N LEU A 19 -0.71 6.05 1.03
CA LEU A 19 -1.20 6.14 -0.35
C LEU A 19 -1.98 7.44 -0.63
N THR A 20 -2.64 7.99 0.38
CA THR A 20 -3.31 9.29 0.27
C THR A 20 -2.30 10.43 0.11
N LEU A 21 -1.18 10.40 0.84
CA LEU A 21 -0.10 11.40 0.73
C LEU A 21 0.59 11.35 -0.65
N LEU A 22 0.73 10.14 -1.21
CA LEU A 22 1.37 9.93 -2.51
C LEU A 22 0.55 10.41 -3.72
N LYS A 23 -0.75 10.74 -3.57
CA LYS A 23 -1.59 11.27 -4.67
C LYS A 23 -1.15 12.66 -5.18
N SER A 24 -0.12 13.27 -4.59
CA SER A 24 0.23 14.69 -4.75
C SER A 24 1.31 15.00 -5.80
N VAL A 25 1.81 14.02 -6.56
CA VAL A 25 2.98 14.24 -7.43
C VAL A 25 2.55 14.67 -8.84
N ASN A 26 2.83 15.93 -9.17
CA ASN A 26 2.63 16.53 -10.51
C ASN A 26 3.44 15.79 -11.57
N VAL A 27 2.79 15.47 -12.69
CA VAL A 27 3.34 14.59 -13.73
C VAL A 27 4.06 15.40 -14.82
N SER A 28 5.38 15.23 -14.91
CA SER A 28 6.22 15.60 -16.05
C SER A 28 6.70 14.31 -16.74
N VAL A 29 5.82 13.70 -17.55
CA VAL A 29 5.86 12.28 -17.93
C VAL A 29 7.19 11.78 -18.50
N SER A 30 8.08 11.28 -17.65
CA SER A 30 9.21 10.43 -18.08
C SER A 30 8.80 8.95 -18.16
N PRO A 31 9.51 8.09 -18.92
CA PRO A 31 9.21 6.65 -18.95
C PRO A 31 9.31 5.97 -17.57
N ASP A 32 10.19 6.45 -16.70
CA ASP A 32 10.36 5.89 -15.35
C ASP A 32 9.20 6.29 -14.42
N GLU A 33 8.65 7.50 -14.57
CA GLU A 33 7.43 7.91 -13.85
C GLU A 33 6.24 6.99 -14.16
N LYS A 34 6.09 6.52 -15.40
CA LYS A 34 5.02 5.58 -15.76
C LYS A 34 5.16 4.24 -15.04
N LYS A 35 6.39 3.74 -14.87
CA LYS A 35 6.67 2.49 -14.14
C LYS A 35 6.41 2.66 -12.65
N VAL A 36 6.84 3.78 -12.06
CA VAL A 36 6.55 4.10 -10.66
C VAL A 36 5.05 4.19 -10.43
N TYR A 37 4.32 4.88 -11.33
CA TYR A 37 2.86 4.96 -11.27
C TYR A 37 2.22 3.58 -11.31
N ALA A 38 2.66 2.69 -12.21
CA ALA A 38 2.13 1.33 -12.30
C ALA A 38 2.33 0.53 -11.01
N VAL A 39 3.49 0.66 -10.35
CA VAL A 39 3.75 -0.01 -9.06
C VAL A 39 2.88 0.59 -7.95
N VAL A 40 2.71 1.91 -7.91
CA VAL A 40 1.82 2.58 -6.94
C VAL A 40 0.36 2.19 -7.18
N ASP A 41 -0.06 2.05 -8.43
CA ASP A 41 -1.42 1.60 -8.79
C ASP A 41 -1.64 0.15 -8.34
N GLU A 42 -0.67 -0.74 -8.56
CA GLU A 42 -0.73 -2.11 -8.07
C GLU A 42 -0.79 -2.16 -6.53
N ALA A 43 0.00 -1.33 -5.84
CA ALA A 43 -0.09 -1.20 -4.38
C ALA A 43 -1.50 -0.79 -3.92
N LYS A 44 -2.15 0.18 -4.59
CA LYS A 44 -3.54 0.55 -4.28
C LYS A 44 -4.50 -0.62 -4.45
N ARG A 45 -4.35 -1.42 -5.51
CA ARG A 45 -5.19 -2.61 -5.73
C ARG A 45 -5.05 -3.63 -4.59
N TYR A 46 -3.83 -3.87 -4.11
CA TYR A 46 -3.61 -4.74 -2.96
C TYR A 46 -4.15 -4.18 -1.62
N LEU A 47 -4.19 -2.85 -1.46
CA LEU A 47 -4.89 -2.25 -0.32
C LEU A 47 -6.41 -2.52 -0.39
N GLU A 48 -7.00 -2.41 -1.58
CA GLU A 48 -8.41 -2.73 -1.78
C GLU A 48 -8.70 -4.23 -1.56
N ASP A 49 -7.80 -5.12 -2.00
CA ASP A 49 -7.89 -6.56 -1.67
C ASP A 49 -7.82 -6.79 -0.15
N ALA A 50 -6.92 -6.09 0.54
CA ALA A 50 -6.82 -6.19 2.00
C ALA A 50 -8.11 -5.77 2.71
N LYS A 51 -8.72 -4.65 2.29
CA LYS A 51 -10.03 -4.20 2.79
C LYS A 51 -11.13 -5.21 2.48
N TYR A 52 -11.18 -5.72 1.25
CA TYR A 52 -12.15 -6.75 0.84
C TYR A 52 -12.06 -8.00 1.73
N TYR A 53 -10.86 -8.55 1.93
CA TYR A 53 -10.69 -9.73 2.78
C TYR A 53 -10.95 -9.45 4.26
N TYR A 54 -10.65 -8.24 4.72
CA TYR A 54 -10.99 -7.80 6.07
C TYR A 54 -12.51 -7.82 6.32
N GLU A 55 -13.30 -7.23 5.41
CA GLU A 55 -14.76 -7.23 5.51
C GLU A 55 -15.36 -8.64 5.50
N LYS A 56 -14.70 -9.60 4.84
CA LYS A 56 -15.06 -11.02 4.83
C LYS A 56 -14.57 -11.81 6.04
N LYS A 57 -13.96 -11.15 7.03
CA LYS A 57 -13.33 -11.75 8.22
C LYS A 57 -12.22 -12.75 7.90
N LYS A 58 -11.56 -12.60 6.74
CA LYS A 58 -10.39 -13.38 6.33
C LYS A 58 -9.12 -12.62 6.68
N PHE A 59 -8.84 -12.52 7.98
CA PHE A 59 -7.82 -11.60 8.51
C PHE A 59 -6.40 -11.96 8.10
N GLU A 60 -6.08 -13.24 7.94
CA GLU A 60 -4.79 -13.72 7.46
C GLU A 60 -4.54 -13.27 6.02
N THR A 61 -5.53 -13.47 5.14
CA THR A 61 -5.43 -13.05 3.73
C THR A 61 -5.36 -11.53 3.64
N SER A 62 -6.17 -10.82 4.43
CA SER A 62 -6.13 -9.36 4.52
C SER A 62 -4.74 -8.85 4.92
N LEU A 63 -4.14 -9.45 5.96
CA LEU A 63 -2.82 -9.08 6.44
C LEU A 63 -1.71 -9.35 5.40
N VAL A 64 -1.78 -10.49 4.70
CA VAL A 64 -0.84 -10.79 3.60
C VAL A 64 -0.99 -9.80 2.44
N SER A 65 -2.22 -9.47 2.06
CA SER A 65 -2.50 -8.49 0.99
C SER A 65 -1.93 -7.11 1.32
N VAL A 66 -2.15 -6.59 2.53
CA VAL A 66 -1.62 -5.28 2.93
C VAL A 66 -0.10 -5.31 3.11
N ALA A 67 0.48 -6.39 3.63
CA ALA A 67 1.94 -6.53 3.71
C ALA A 67 2.61 -6.52 2.32
N TYR A 68 1.97 -7.12 1.31
CA TYR A 68 2.44 -7.03 -0.07
C TYR A 68 2.36 -5.59 -0.61
N CYS A 69 1.27 -4.87 -0.33
CA CYS A 69 1.17 -3.44 -0.63
C CYS A 69 2.31 -2.63 -0.01
N GLU A 70 2.58 -2.82 1.29
CA GLU A 70 3.68 -2.12 1.97
C GLU A 70 5.04 -2.43 1.34
N GLY A 71 5.29 -3.69 0.97
CA GLY A 71 6.53 -4.11 0.30
C GLY A 71 6.74 -3.43 -1.06
N LEU A 72 5.69 -3.25 -1.86
CA LEU A 72 5.76 -2.49 -3.11
C LEU A 72 6.17 -1.03 -2.85
N LEU A 73 5.53 -0.38 -1.87
CA LEU A 73 5.80 1.03 -1.54
C LEU A 73 7.19 1.22 -0.94
N ASP A 74 7.62 0.33 -0.04
CA ASP A 74 8.96 0.37 0.55
C ASP A 74 10.04 0.16 -0.52
N SER A 75 9.80 -0.69 -1.53
CA SER A 75 10.75 -0.85 -2.64
C SER A 75 10.97 0.45 -3.42
N LEU A 76 9.88 1.17 -3.72
CA LEU A 76 9.97 2.48 -4.40
C LEU A 76 10.68 3.51 -3.53
N ARG A 77 10.43 3.50 -2.21
CA ARG A 77 11.09 4.37 -1.24
C ARG A 77 12.59 4.09 -1.16
N MET A 78 13.00 2.82 -1.09
CA MET A 78 14.40 2.40 -1.08
C MET A 78 15.15 2.81 -2.36
N LEU A 79 14.45 2.85 -3.49
CA LEU A 79 15.00 3.30 -4.77
C LEU A 79 14.97 4.82 -4.96
N GLY A 80 14.42 5.58 -4.00
CA GLY A 80 14.36 7.04 -4.03
C GLY A 80 13.29 7.63 -4.95
N TYR A 81 12.30 6.83 -5.38
CA TYR A 81 11.21 7.31 -6.26
C TYR A 81 10.07 7.97 -5.50
N VAL A 82 9.90 7.66 -4.22
CA VAL A 82 8.84 8.21 -3.35
C VAL A 82 9.38 8.44 -1.94
N GLU A 83 8.77 9.37 -1.21
CA GLU A 83 9.09 9.63 0.20
C GLU A 83 7.82 9.59 1.05
N PHE A 84 7.85 8.84 2.16
CA PHE A 84 6.78 8.77 3.15
C PHE A 84 7.27 8.15 4.47
N THR A 85 6.41 8.19 5.48
CA THR A 85 6.59 7.52 6.78
C THR A 85 5.30 6.77 7.17
N TRP A 86 5.44 5.63 7.86
CA TRP A 86 4.36 4.72 8.27
C TRP A 86 3.61 5.17 9.54
#